data_AF-A0A820NR86-F1
#
_entry.id   AF-A0A820NR86-F1
#
_cell.length_a   1.000
_cell.length_b   1.000
_cell.length_c   1.000
_cell.angle_alpha   90.00
_cell.angle_beta   90.00
_cell.angle_gamma   90.00
#
_symmetry.space_group_name_H-M   'P 1'
#
loop_
_entity.id
_entity.type
_entity.pdbx_description
1 polymer ?
#
loop_
_entity_poly.entity_id
_entity_poly.type
_entity_poly.pdbx_seq_one_letter_code
_entity_poly.pdbx_strand_id
1 'polypeptide(L)'
;TLFNVIDCRLSWQKRGDYLVVKVDRYTKKSGEKNNPKYSGLIYNFEIFHMREKNVPLDTLEVKEIIQSFAIEPAGHKLVVITGENLRTNVTFYKMGQGQKSGKIETLKVMPLAVTTAIWAPNGQYVVLAAMKTGY
;
A
#
# COMPACT_ATOMS: atom_id res chain seq x y z
N THR A 1 13.92 3.87 -13.05
CA THR A 1 14.58 2.70 -12.43
C THR A 1 14.38 2.77 -10.94
N LEU A 2 13.96 1.69 -10.31
CA LEU A 2 13.86 1.58 -8.85
C LEU A 2 15.25 1.30 -8.26
N PHE A 3 15.58 1.93 -7.14
CA PHE A 3 16.89 1.80 -6.47
C PHE A 3 16.71 1.46 -4.99
N ASN A 4 17.66 0.69 -4.46
CA ASN A 4 17.69 0.22 -3.06
C ASN A 4 16.38 -0.48 -2.66
N VAL A 5 16.00 -1.51 -3.43
CA VAL A 5 14.80 -2.31 -3.23
C VAL A 5 15.14 -3.56 -2.43
N ILE A 6 14.31 -3.88 -1.44
CA ILE A 6 14.31 -5.14 -0.70
C ILE A 6 13.33 -6.11 -1.35
N ASP A 7 12.08 -5.67 -1.53
CA ASP A 7 10.98 -6.49 -2.03
C ASP A 7 10.00 -5.66 -2.86
N CYS A 8 9.27 -6.33 -3.74
CA CYS A 8 8.21 -5.77 -4.56
C CYS A 8 6.99 -6.70 -4.55
N ARG A 9 5.84 -6.19 -4.09
CA ARG A 9 4.56 -6.92 -4.13
C ARG A 9 3.57 -6.25 -5.06
N LEU A 10 3.12 -7.00 -6.06
CA LEU A 10 2.17 -6.54 -7.07
C LEU A 10 0.75 -6.98 -6.68
N SER A 11 -0.20 -6.05 -6.78
CA SER A 11 -1.61 -6.27 -6.48
C SER A 11 -2.49 -5.64 -7.56
N TRP A 12 -3.27 -6.46 -8.26
CA TRP A 12 -4.25 -6.00 -9.25
C TRP A 12 -5.58 -5.63 -8.58
N GLN A 13 -6.15 -4.49 -8.97
CA GLN A 13 -7.54 -4.17 -8.67
C GLN A 13 -8.45 -5.09 -9.50
N LYS A 14 -9.60 -5.51 -8.95
CA LYS A 14 -10.42 -6.60 -9.53
C LYS A 14 -10.87 -6.40 -10.99
N ARG A 15 -11.00 -5.17 -11.48
CA ARG A 15 -11.38 -4.84 -12.86
C ARG A 15 -10.17 -4.59 -13.77
N GLY A 16 -8.96 -4.65 -13.23
CA GLY A 16 -7.72 -4.35 -13.93
C GLY A 16 -7.51 -2.86 -14.19
N ASP A 17 -8.26 -1.98 -13.50
CA ASP A 17 -8.14 -0.53 -13.70
C ASP A 17 -6.84 0.03 -13.09
N TYR A 18 -6.39 -0.62 -12.01
CA TYR A 18 -5.19 -0.25 -11.27
C TYR A 18 -4.30 -1.46 -11.05
N LEU A 19 -2.99 -1.25 -11.22
CA LEU A 19 -1.94 -2.11 -10.69
C LEU A 19 -1.24 -1.34 -9.57
N VAL A 20 -1.23 -1.89 -8.36
CA VAL A 20 -0.49 -1.32 -7.23
C VAL A 20 0.74 -2.16 -6.97
N VAL A 21 1.90 -1.53 -6.96
CA VAL A 21 3.17 -2.14 -6.60
C VAL A 21 3.61 -1.54 -5.28
N LYS A 22 3.60 -2.35 -4.22
CA LYS A 22 4.26 -2.00 -2.96
C LYS A 22 5.75 -2.31 -3.13
N VAL A 23 6.59 -1.31 -2.93
CA VAL A 23 8.04 -1.41 -3.02
C VAL A 23 8.64 -1.10 -1.66
N ASP A 24 9.36 -2.07 -1.11
CA ASP A 24 10.05 -1.93 0.17
C ASP A 24 11.47 -1.46 -0.12
N ARG A 25 11.83 -0.27 0.37
CA ARG A 25 13.13 0.37 0.09
C ARG A 25 13.93 0.53 1.36
N TYR A 26 15.25 0.66 1.18
CA TYR A 26 16.19 0.95 2.25
C TYR A 26 17.10 2.13 1.92
N THR A 27 17.66 2.75 2.96
CA THR A 27 18.67 3.81 2.79
C THR A 27 20.09 3.26 2.99
N LYS A 28 20.26 2.27 3.88
CA LYS A 28 21.56 1.63 4.14
C LYS A 28 21.43 0.11 4.16
N LYS A 29 22.41 -0.56 3.55
CA LYS A 29 22.58 -2.02 3.60
C LYS A 29 23.89 -2.33 4.31
N SER A 30 23.84 -3.19 5.31
CA SER A 30 25.00 -3.70 6.04
C SER A 30 24.86 -5.21 6.25
N GLY A 31 25.82 -5.82 6.96
CA GLY A 31 25.82 -7.26 7.20
C GLY A 31 26.43 -8.08 6.06
N GLU A 32 26.44 -9.39 6.25
CA GLU A 32 27.02 -10.32 5.28
C GLU A 32 26.12 -10.51 4.07
N LYS A 33 26.71 -10.95 2.95
CA LYS A 33 25.96 -11.18 1.69
C LYS A 33 24.77 -12.13 1.89
N ASN A 34 24.89 -13.11 2.77
CA ASN A 34 23.88 -14.14 3.02
C ASN A 34 22.86 -13.74 4.10
N ASN A 35 23.14 -12.69 4.87
CA ASN A 35 22.24 -12.19 5.90
C ASN A 35 22.29 -10.65 5.96
N PRO A 36 21.77 -9.97 4.91
CA PRO A 36 21.82 -8.53 4.84
C PRO A 36 20.91 -7.90 5.92
N LYS A 37 21.41 -6.83 6.53
CA LYS A 37 20.64 -5.97 7.43
C LYS A 37 20.31 -4.67 6.70
N TYR A 38 19.03 -4.31 6.70
CA TYR A 38 18.53 -3.10 6.05
C TYR A 38 18.09 -2.08 7.11
N SER A 39 18.38 -0.80 6.89
CA SER A 39 17.92 0.27 7.78
C SER A 39 17.44 1.50 7.02
N GLY A 40 16.64 2.32 7.71
CA GLY A 40 15.87 3.40 7.11
C GLY A 40 14.91 2.87 6.06
N LEU A 41 13.98 2.01 6.50
CA LEU A 41 12.97 1.42 5.62
C LEU A 41 11.98 2.51 5.19
N ILE A 42 11.67 2.52 3.90
CA ILE A 42 10.69 3.43 3.27
C ILE A 42 9.86 2.59 2.32
N TYR A 43 8.54 2.77 2.35
CA TYR A 43 7.61 1.99 1.55
C TYR A 43 6.96 2.89 0.51
N ASN A 44 7.03 2.49 -0.75
CA ASN A 44 6.37 3.19 -1.84
C ASN A 44 5.22 2.35 -2.37
N PHE A 45 4.06 2.95 -2.55
CA PHE A 45 3.01 2.41 -3.40
C PHE A 45 3.06 3.13 -4.75
N GLU A 46 3.49 2.40 -5.77
CA GLU A 46 3.45 2.81 -7.16
C GLU A 46 2.14 2.32 -7.78
N ILE A 47 1.24 3.25 -8.10
CA ILE A 47 -0.12 2.96 -8.55
C ILE A 47 -0.24 3.34 -10.01
N PHE A 48 -0.36 2.35 -10.88
CA PHE A 48 -0.47 2.52 -12.32
C PHE A 48 -1.95 2.57 -12.75
N HIS A 49 -2.31 3.62 -13.48
CA HIS A 49 -3.64 3.84 -14.06
C HIS A 49 -3.73 3.16 -15.43
N MET A 50 -4.07 1.87 -15.44
CA MET A 50 -3.91 1.00 -16.61
C MET A 50 -4.85 1.32 -17.77
N ARG A 51 -5.96 2.02 -17.50
CA ARG A 51 -6.97 2.40 -18.50
C ARG A 51 -6.75 3.80 -19.09
N GLU A 52 -5.88 4.60 -18.47
CA GLU A 52 -5.65 5.97 -18.89
C GLU A 52 -4.49 6.07 -19.89
N LYS A 53 -4.56 7.06 -20.79
CA LYS A 53 -3.53 7.27 -21.81
C LYS A 53 -2.17 7.51 -21.15
N ASN A 54 -1.13 6.85 -21.67
CA ASN A 54 0.25 6.89 -21.16
C ASN A 54 0.45 6.23 -19.78
N VAL A 55 -0.56 5.55 -19.24
CA VAL A 55 -0.48 4.84 -17.94
C VAL A 55 0.11 5.74 -16.83
N PRO A 56 -0.62 6.79 -16.41
CA PRO A 56 -0.22 7.63 -15.30
C PRO A 56 0.20 6.82 -14.07
N LEU A 57 1.16 7.35 -13.31
CA LEU A 57 1.69 6.74 -12.10
C LEU A 57 1.44 7.68 -10.92
N ASP A 58 0.73 7.19 -9.90
CA ASP A 58 0.71 7.83 -8.60
C ASP A 58 1.78 7.21 -7.70
N THR A 59 2.42 8.02 -6.88
CA THR A 59 3.38 7.56 -5.88
C THR A 59 2.93 7.99 -4.49
N LEU A 60 2.76 7.01 -3.59
CA LEU A 60 2.54 7.24 -2.17
C LEU A 60 3.74 6.71 -1.39
N GLU A 61 4.44 7.59 -0.68
CA GLU A 61 5.51 7.23 0.24
C GLU A 61 4.96 7.10 1.67
N VAL A 62 5.33 6.02 2.36
CA VAL A 62 4.97 5.73 3.75
C VAL A 62 6.24 5.35 4.50
N LYS A 63 6.46 5.93 5.69
CA LYS A 63 7.68 5.71 6.49
C LYS A 63 7.48 4.66 7.57
N GLU A 64 6.24 4.50 8.02
CA GLU A 64 5.84 3.49 8.97
C GLU A 64 5.82 2.10 8.31
N ILE A 65 6.07 1.07 9.12
CA ILE A 65 6.03 -0.32 8.67
C ILE A 65 4.64 -0.66 8.16
N ILE A 66 4.55 -1.26 6.98
CA ILE A 66 3.28 -1.68 6.38
C ILE A 66 2.91 -3.06 6.92
N GLN A 67 1.82 -3.12 7.69
CA GLN A 67 1.24 -4.38 8.15
C GLN A 67 0.46 -5.07 7.02
N SER A 68 -0.40 -4.32 6.32
CA SER A 68 -1.14 -4.80 5.16
C SER A 68 -1.73 -3.63 4.35
N PHE A 69 -2.23 -3.92 3.15
CA PHE A 69 -2.97 -2.96 2.33
C PHE A 69 -4.03 -3.67 1.50
N ALA A 70 -5.06 -2.95 1.08
CA ALA A 70 -6.10 -3.46 0.20
C ALA A 70 -6.67 -2.37 -0.72
N ILE A 71 -6.97 -2.74 -1.96
CA ILE A 71 -7.53 -1.85 -2.98
C ILE A 71 -9.04 -2.09 -3.06
N GLU A 72 -9.83 -1.02 -3.11
CA GLU A 72 -11.28 -1.12 -3.27
C GLU A 72 -11.63 -1.81 -4.61
N PRO A 73 -12.42 -2.90 -4.58
CA PRO A 73 -12.95 -3.53 -5.78
C PRO A 73 -13.78 -2.55 -6.60
N ALA A 74 -13.52 -2.48 -7.90
CA ALA A 74 -14.24 -1.60 -8.82
C ALA A 74 -14.27 -0.10 -8.40
N GLY A 75 -13.36 0.31 -7.51
CA GLY A 75 -13.27 1.66 -6.99
C GLY A 75 -11.87 2.23 -7.11
N HIS A 76 -11.67 3.38 -6.47
CA HIS A 76 -10.43 4.17 -6.55
C HIS A 76 -9.91 4.56 -5.16
N LYS A 77 -10.20 3.74 -4.15
CA LYS A 77 -9.66 3.89 -2.79
C LYS A 77 -8.65 2.80 -2.48
N LEU A 78 -7.64 3.18 -1.71
CA LEU A 78 -6.62 2.29 -1.14
C LEU A 78 -6.69 2.43 0.38
N VAL A 79 -6.68 1.31 1.09
CA VAL A 79 -6.48 1.30 2.54
C VAL A 79 -5.10 0.72 2.84
N VAL A 80 -4.35 1.40 3.70
CA VAL A 80 -3.04 0.97 4.18
C VAL A 80 -3.09 0.89 5.69
N ILE A 81 -2.68 -0.25 6.23
CA ILE A 81 -2.52 -0.47 7.66
C ILE A 81 -1.03 -0.40 7.96
N THR A 82 -0.64 0.56 8.78
CA THR A 82 0.74 0.76 9.21
C THR A 82 0.90 0.46 10.69
N GLY A 83 2.13 0.18 11.12
CA GLY A 83 2.48 -0.09 12.51
C GLY A 83 2.90 -1.53 12.76
N GLU A 84 3.16 -1.84 14.02
CA GLU A 84 3.60 -3.15 14.47
C GLU A 84 2.77 -3.60 15.68
N ASN A 85 2.61 -4.92 15.82
CA ASN A 85 1.90 -5.54 16.94
C ASN A 85 0.48 -4.98 17.10
N LEU A 86 0.15 -4.41 18.27
CA LEU A 86 -1.16 -3.84 18.59
C LEU A 86 -1.25 -2.33 18.33
N ARG A 87 -0.17 -1.69 17.85
CA ARG A 87 -0.11 -0.24 17.62
C ARG A 87 -0.16 0.03 16.12
N THR A 88 -1.36 -0.09 15.56
CA THR A 88 -1.60 0.09 14.13
C THR A 88 -2.44 1.33 13.84
N ASN A 89 -2.17 1.95 12.69
CA ASN A 89 -2.98 3.02 12.11
C ASN A 89 -3.57 2.55 10.78
N VAL A 90 -4.83 2.86 10.55
CA VAL A 90 -5.50 2.62 9.28
C VAL A 90 -5.64 3.95 8.56
N THR A 91 -5.08 4.02 7.36
CA THR A 91 -5.19 5.20 6.50
C THR A 91 -5.92 4.85 5.21
N PHE A 92 -6.96 5.63 4.92
CA PHE A 92 -7.69 5.59 3.66
C PHE A 92 -7.19 6.67 2.72
N TYR A 93 -6.87 6.26 1.51
CA TYR A 93 -6.44 7.12 0.42
C TYR A 93 -7.42 7.03 -0.74
N LYS A 94 -7.52 8.13 -1.49
CA LYS A 94 -8.26 8.24 -2.74
C LYS A 94 -7.28 8.53 -3.87
N MET A 95 -7.28 7.68 -4.89
CA MET A 95 -6.49 7.86 -6.10
C MET A 95 -7.20 8.88 -6.98
N GLY A 96 -6.48 9.90 -7.44
CA GLY A 96 -7.01 10.89 -8.38
C GLY A 96 -7.30 10.24 -9.73
N GLN A 97 -8.27 10.75 -10.49
CA GLN A 97 -8.65 10.18 -11.80
C GLN A 97 -8.62 11.28 -12.87
N GLY A 98 -8.32 10.89 -14.12
CA GLY A 98 -8.25 11.80 -15.26
C GLY A 98 -7.31 12.98 -15.02
N GLN A 99 -7.85 14.20 -14.93
CA GLN A 99 -7.04 15.41 -14.69
C GLN A 99 -6.38 15.45 -13.30
N LYS A 100 -6.80 14.58 -12.38
CA LYS A 100 -6.22 14.46 -11.04
C LYS A 100 -5.29 13.25 -10.91
N SER A 101 -5.09 12.45 -11.96
CA SER A 101 -4.10 11.37 -11.96
C SER A 101 -2.71 11.96 -11.66
N GLY A 102 -1.92 11.23 -10.88
CA GLY A 102 -0.68 11.70 -10.24
C GLY A 102 -0.87 12.27 -8.84
N LYS A 103 -2.11 12.40 -8.33
CA LYS A 103 -2.40 12.93 -6.99
C LYS A 103 -3.15 11.92 -6.14
N ILE A 104 -2.65 11.70 -4.93
CA ILE A 104 -3.30 10.86 -3.92
C ILE A 104 -3.78 11.77 -2.78
N GLU A 105 -5.05 11.63 -2.43
CA GLU A 105 -5.69 12.36 -1.33
C GLU A 105 -5.83 11.44 -0.12
N THR A 106 -5.44 11.91 1.06
CA THR A 106 -5.70 11.20 2.32
C THR A 106 -7.11 11.52 2.80
N LEU A 107 -7.97 10.51 2.90
CA LEU A 107 -9.36 10.67 3.32
C LEU A 107 -9.53 10.62 4.83
N LYS A 108 -8.90 9.63 5.47
CA LYS A 108 -9.06 9.39 6.91
C LYS A 108 -7.86 8.63 7.44
N VAL A 109 -7.36 9.07 8.59
CA VAL A 109 -6.41 8.34 9.42
C VAL A 109 -7.12 7.99 10.71
N MET A 110 -6.98 6.74 11.17
CA MET A 110 -7.52 6.32 12.46
C MET A 110 -6.58 5.33 13.16
N PRO A 111 -6.22 5.57 14.44
CA PRO A 111 -5.56 4.56 15.26
C PRO A 111 -6.57 3.47 15.59
N LEU A 112 -6.29 2.25 15.13
CA LEU A 112 -7.16 1.10 15.34
C LEU A 112 -6.30 -0.16 15.29
N ALA A 113 -6.37 -0.98 16.35
CA ALA A 113 -5.62 -2.24 16.47
C ALA A 113 -6.22 -3.32 15.54
N VAL A 114 -5.76 -3.36 14.28
CA VAL A 114 -6.22 -4.30 13.24
C VAL A 114 -5.04 -4.69 12.35
N THR A 115 -5.12 -5.87 11.74
CA THR A 115 -4.04 -6.41 10.90
C THR A 115 -4.46 -6.61 9.45
N THR A 116 -5.77 -6.64 9.19
CA THR A 116 -6.32 -6.87 7.84
C THR A 116 -7.45 -5.89 7.51
N ALA A 117 -7.58 -5.61 6.23
CA ALA A 117 -8.70 -4.89 5.64
C ALA A 117 -9.27 -5.70 4.48
N ILE A 118 -10.57 -5.98 4.52
CA ILE A 118 -11.25 -6.78 3.51
C ILE A 118 -12.41 -5.96 2.95
N TRP A 119 -12.27 -5.55 1.69
CA TRP A 119 -13.32 -4.79 1.01
C TRP A 119 -14.49 -5.68 0.60
N ALA A 120 -15.70 -5.13 0.69
CA ALA A 120 -16.86 -5.72 0.07
C ALA A 120 -16.64 -5.85 -1.45
N PRO A 121 -17.11 -6.93 -2.11
CA PRO A 121 -16.90 -7.14 -3.55
C PRO A 121 -17.42 -6.01 -4.43
N ASN A 122 -18.44 -5.29 -3.97
CA ASN A 122 -19.06 -4.16 -4.67
C ASN A 122 -18.45 -2.80 -4.26
N GLY A 123 -17.36 -2.80 -3.49
CA GLY A 123 -16.75 -1.59 -2.93
C GLY A 123 -17.59 -0.97 -1.81
N GLN A 124 -17.36 0.31 -1.54
CA GLN A 124 -17.99 1.16 -0.52
C GLN A 124 -17.69 0.78 0.94
N TYR A 125 -17.89 -0.48 1.29
CA TYR A 125 -17.74 -0.99 2.65
C TYR A 125 -16.45 -1.80 2.79
N VAL A 126 -15.83 -1.71 3.97
CA VAL A 126 -14.61 -2.44 4.31
C VAL A 126 -14.73 -2.98 5.73
N VAL A 127 -14.32 -4.23 5.93
CA VAL A 127 -14.17 -4.83 7.25
C VAL A 127 -12.72 -4.67 7.67
N LEU A 128 -12.50 -4.03 8.81
CA LEU A 128 -11.20 -3.94 9.47
C LEU A 128 -11.19 -4.95 10.61
N ALA A 129 -10.24 -5.87 10.62
CA ALA A 129 -10.19 -6.94 11.61
C ALA A 129 -8.78 -7.17 12.14
N ALA A 130 -8.70 -7.55 13.41
CA ALA A 130 -7.50 -8.12 14.00
C ALA A 130 -7.57 -9.64 13.84
N MET A 131 -6.80 -10.20 12.93
CA MET A 131 -6.67 -11.65 12.80
C MET A 131 -5.46 -12.10 13.61
N LYS A 132 -5.69 -13.03 14.54
CA LYS A 132 -4.58 -13.83 15.11
C LYS A 132 -4.14 -14.79 14.01
N THR A 133 -2.91 -14.66 13.53
CA THR A 133 -2.23 -15.76 12.85
C THR A 133 -2.04 -16.85 13.90
N GLY A 134 -3.01 -17.77 14.00
CA GLY A 134 -2.88 -18.94 14.84
C GLY A 134 -1.98 -19.94 14.15
N TYR A 135 -0.79 -20.18 14.70
CA TYR A 135 -0.11 -21.45 14.83
C TYR A 135 0.87 -21.35 16.01
#